data_AF-A0A1E3GMU1-F1
#
_entry.id   AF-A0A1E3GMU1-F1
#
_cell.length_a   1.000
_cell.length_b   1.000
_cell.length_c   1.000
_cell.angle_alpha   90.00
_cell.angle_beta   90.00
_cell.angle_gamma   90.00
#
_symmetry.space_group_name_H-M   'P 1'
#
loop_
_entity.id
_entity.type
_entity.pdbx_description
1 polymer ?
#
loop_
_entity_poly.entity_id
_entity_poly.type
_entity_poly.pdbx_seq_one_letter_code
_entity_poly.pdbx_strand_id
1 'polypeptide(L)'
;MAENQYQTVETYRAAADALYAVTVMVLSSLAKYDCDTKNIIIRNFVARSAMTLKSVFSLWDKGDIQNAWIIHRALVDRMFHLHSLGVNDDFHAFDDWSFFEQYKSQNRVKSDDLFKDQAVGWEYQISEEQKARIKALEKNKPTWRRPRAEDVAKDMGMEFLYKYGYDYASTHVHPMANNGEKDFYAITKLQPSPRFPSQITVISNTILTSTLILQDSLNQSSFSWRRVLWDFIDDVRGLLRNGDVNYQKSFGKLTTLFKEHDL
;
A
#
# COMPACT_ATOMS: atom_id res chain seq x y z
N MET A 1 10.56 7.71 30.11
CA MET A 1 9.96 7.67 28.76
C MET A 1 8.58 7.06 28.95
N ALA A 2 7.50 7.78 28.65
CA ALA A 2 6.16 7.21 28.77
C ALA A 2 6.09 5.99 27.84
N GLU A 3 5.67 4.84 28.37
CA GLU A 3 5.29 3.71 27.52
C GLU A 3 4.17 4.23 26.61
N ASN A 4 4.47 4.43 25.32
CA ASN A 4 3.45 4.74 24.34
C ASN A 4 2.55 3.51 24.23
N GLN A 5 1.48 3.51 25.04
CA GLN A 5 0.46 2.50 24.97
C GLN A 5 -0.25 2.63 23.62
N TYR A 6 -0.28 1.54 22.86
CA TYR A 6 -1.07 1.47 21.64
C TYR A 6 -2.52 1.88 21.94
N GLN A 7 -3.13 2.60 21.00
CA GLN A 7 -4.53 3.00 21.10
C GLN A 7 -5.43 1.79 20.88
N THR A 8 -6.72 1.93 21.21
CA THR A 8 -7.68 0.85 20.96
C THR A 8 -7.90 0.62 19.47
N VAL A 9 -8.37 -0.58 19.11
CA VAL A 9 -8.68 -0.92 17.71
C VAL A 9 -9.75 0.02 17.14
N GLU A 10 -10.71 0.43 17.96
CA GLU A 10 -11.79 1.37 17.58
C GLU A 10 -11.21 2.75 17.25
N THR A 11 -10.25 3.21 18.05
CA THR A 11 -9.56 4.48 17.84
C THR A 11 -8.77 4.46 16.53
N TYR A 12 -8.02 3.38 16.28
CA TYR A 12 -7.31 3.21 15.02
C TYR A 12 -8.24 3.05 13.82
N ARG A 13 -9.39 2.40 13.98
CA ARG A 13 -10.39 2.26 12.93
C ARG A 13 -10.96 3.61 12.52
N ALA A 14 -11.34 4.44 13.49
CA ALA A 14 -11.85 5.78 13.21
C ALA A 14 -10.85 6.63 12.41
N ALA A 15 -9.55 6.54 12.75
CA ALA A 15 -8.50 7.21 12.00
C ALA A 15 -8.26 6.62 10.61
N ALA A 16 -8.32 5.29 10.48
CA ALA A 16 -8.21 4.62 9.19
C ALA A 16 -9.37 4.96 8.24
N ASP A 17 -10.60 5.07 8.77
CA ASP A 17 -11.78 5.48 8.02
C ASP A 17 -11.67 6.93 7.55
N ALA A 18 -11.21 7.84 8.42
CA ALA A 18 -10.92 9.23 8.06
C ALA A 18 -9.83 9.31 6.97
N LEU A 19 -8.74 8.55 7.13
CA LEU A 19 -7.64 8.49 6.16
C LEU A 19 -8.12 7.95 4.80
N TYR A 20 -8.98 6.92 4.81
CA TYR A 20 -9.61 6.40 3.60
C TYR A 20 -10.49 7.46 2.94
N ALA A 21 -11.33 8.18 3.70
CA ALA A 21 -12.18 9.23 3.17
C ALA A 21 -11.37 10.38 2.53
N VAL A 22 -10.29 10.84 3.18
CA VAL A 22 -9.38 11.84 2.60
C VAL A 22 -8.68 11.30 1.36
N THR A 23 -8.30 10.02 1.36
CA THR A 23 -7.73 9.37 0.18
C THR A 23 -8.71 9.37 -0.99
N VAL A 24 -10.01 9.10 -0.74
CA VAL A 24 -11.06 9.20 -1.75
C VAL A 24 -11.16 10.63 -2.28
N MET A 25 -11.14 11.65 -1.42
CA MET A 25 -11.15 13.05 -1.85
C MET A 25 -9.98 13.36 -2.80
N VAL A 26 -8.76 12.97 -2.42
CA VAL A 26 -7.56 13.17 -3.27
C VAL A 26 -7.69 12.45 -4.62
N LEU A 27 -8.19 11.21 -4.63
CA LEU A 27 -8.41 10.46 -5.86
C LEU A 27 -9.50 11.07 -6.74
N SER A 28 -10.58 11.59 -6.13
CA SER A 28 -11.62 12.32 -6.84
C SER A 28 -11.09 13.61 -7.46
N SER A 29 -10.24 14.35 -6.75
CA SER A 29 -9.56 15.52 -7.31
C SER A 29 -8.68 15.15 -8.50
N LEU A 30 -7.88 14.08 -8.40
CA LEU A 30 -7.06 13.60 -9.52
C LEU A 30 -7.90 13.15 -10.71
N ALA A 31 -9.08 12.58 -10.49
CA ALA A 31 -9.96 12.10 -11.56
C ALA A 31 -10.64 13.23 -12.36
N LYS A 32 -10.62 14.47 -11.85
CA LYS A 32 -11.19 15.66 -12.54
C LYS A 32 -10.28 16.21 -13.64
N TYR A 33 -9.03 15.77 -13.69
CA TYR A 33 -8.03 16.29 -14.61
C TYR A 33 -7.39 15.16 -15.41
N ASP A 34 -6.95 15.49 -16.63
CA ASP A 34 -6.10 14.60 -17.40
C ASP A 34 -4.77 14.40 -16.67
N CYS A 35 -4.41 13.13 -16.47
CA CYS A 35 -3.19 12.74 -15.78
C CYS A 35 -2.19 12.17 -16.80
N ASP A 36 -0.95 12.64 -16.73
CA ASP A 36 0.18 11.99 -17.40
C ASP A 36 0.52 10.64 -16.75
N THR A 37 1.46 9.90 -17.35
CA THR A 37 1.89 8.57 -16.85
C THR A 37 2.29 8.62 -15.38
N LYS A 38 3.05 9.63 -14.96
CA LYS A 38 3.50 9.82 -13.57
C LYS A 38 2.32 9.93 -12.62
N ASN A 39 1.37 10.83 -12.88
CA ASN A 39 0.22 11.03 -12.01
C ASN A 39 -0.77 9.86 -12.06
N ILE A 40 -0.90 9.15 -13.19
CA ILE A 40 -1.66 7.90 -13.27
C ILE A 40 -1.06 6.85 -12.32
N ILE A 41 0.27 6.69 -12.33
CA ILE A 41 0.96 5.75 -11.43
C ILE A 41 0.74 6.17 -9.98
N ILE A 42 0.99 7.44 -9.63
CA ILE A 42 0.79 7.95 -8.26
C ILE A 42 -0.66 7.69 -7.79
N ARG A 43 -1.66 8.04 -8.61
CA ARG A 43 -3.08 7.76 -8.34
C ARG A 43 -3.32 6.29 -8.04
N ASN A 44 -2.75 5.39 -8.84
CA ASN A 44 -2.92 3.95 -8.67
C ASN A 44 -2.24 3.43 -7.40
N PHE A 45 -1.08 4.00 -7.02
CA PHE A 45 -0.40 3.71 -5.76
C PHE A 45 -1.25 4.13 -4.55
N VAL A 46 -1.82 5.34 -4.60
CA VAL A 46 -2.74 5.85 -3.57
C VAL A 46 -3.97 4.97 -3.44
N ALA A 47 -4.65 4.68 -4.55
CA ALA A 47 -5.86 3.84 -4.57
C ALA A 47 -5.58 2.44 -4.02
N ARG A 48 -4.49 1.81 -4.45
CA ARG A 48 -4.14 0.47 -3.96
C ARG A 48 -3.79 0.49 -2.48
N SER A 49 -3.15 1.55 -1.99
CA SER A 49 -2.83 1.71 -0.56
C SER A 49 -4.08 1.84 0.31
N ALA A 50 -5.09 2.58 -0.17
CA ALA A 50 -6.38 2.71 0.51
C ALA A 50 -7.09 1.34 0.64
N MET A 51 -7.08 0.55 -0.43
CA MET A 51 -7.66 -0.79 -0.41
C MET A 51 -6.87 -1.74 0.48
N THR A 52 -5.55 -1.66 0.47
CA THR A 52 -4.67 -2.44 1.35
C THR A 52 -4.92 -2.12 2.83
N LEU A 53 -5.10 -0.85 3.20
CA LEU A 53 -5.49 -0.44 4.56
C LEU A 53 -6.80 -1.12 4.99
N LYS A 54 -7.85 -1.05 4.16
CA LYS A 54 -9.13 -1.72 4.42
C LYS A 54 -8.99 -3.24 4.54
N SER A 55 -8.15 -3.86 3.71
CA SER A 55 -7.90 -5.30 3.77
C SER A 55 -7.27 -5.73 5.09
N VAL A 56 -6.30 -4.97 5.62
CA VAL A 56 -5.68 -5.27 6.93
C VAL A 56 -6.73 -5.27 8.04
N PHE A 57 -7.59 -4.25 8.10
CA PHE A 57 -8.66 -4.19 9.10
C PHE A 57 -9.69 -5.31 8.92
N SER A 58 -10.07 -5.65 7.68
CA SER A 58 -11.00 -6.77 7.43
C SER A 58 -10.43 -8.13 7.87
N LEU A 59 -9.12 -8.34 7.67
CA LEU A 59 -8.44 -9.56 8.10
C LEU A 59 -8.30 -9.61 9.62
N TRP A 60 -8.00 -8.46 10.26
CA TRP A 60 -8.01 -8.33 11.70
C TRP A 60 -9.36 -8.75 12.32
N ASP A 61 -10.46 -8.26 11.77
CA ASP A 61 -11.81 -8.56 12.27
C ASP A 61 -12.19 -10.04 12.15
N LYS A 62 -11.64 -10.72 11.14
CA LYS A 62 -11.80 -12.16 10.93
C LYS A 62 -10.88 -13.00 11.83
N GLY A 63 -9.99 -12.35 12.60
CA GLY A 63 -8.96 -13.02 13.39
C GLY A 63 -7.79 -13.55 12.56
N ASP A 64 -7.73 -13.24 11.26
CA ASP A 64 -6.69 -13.68 10.33
C ASP A 64 -5.49 -12.73 10.38
N ILE A 65 -4.79 -12.79 11.51
CA ILE A 65 -3.70 -11.85 11.82
C ILE A 65 -2.46 -12.11 10.96
N GLN A 66 -2.22 -13.34 10.54
CA GLN A 66 -1.06 -13.66 9.68
C GLN A 66 -1.22 -13.02 8.30
N ASN A 67 -2.39 -13.16 7.68
CA ASN A 67 -2.63 -12.50 6.40
C ASN A 67 -2.67 -10.97 6.54
N ALA A 68 -3.09 -10.42 7.69
CA ALA A 68 -2.98 -8.99 7.94
C ALA A 68 -1.52 -8.48 7.85
N TRP A 69 -0.55 -9.26 8.37
CA TRP A 69 0.88 -8.94 8.23
C TRP A 69 1.40 -9.08 6.81
N ILE A 70 0.97 -10.09 6.06
CA ILE A 70 1.35 -10.25 4.64
C ILE A 70 0.89 -9.03 3.83
N ILE A 71 -0.36 -8.61 4.03
CA ILE A 71 -0.92 -7.45 3.36
C ILE A 71 -0.23 -6.16 3.80
N HIS A 72 0.12 -6.02 5.08
CA HIS A 72 0.93 -4.91 5.57
C HIS A 72 2.31 -4.86 4.89
N ARG A 73 3.01 -5.99 4.79
CA ARG A 73 4.32 -6.09 4.11
C ARG A 73 4.23 -5.60 2.67
N ALA A 74 3.17 -5.99 1.95
CA ALA A 74 2.93 -5.52 0.59
C ALA A 74 2.65 -4.01 0.50
N LEU A 75 2.14 -3.39 1.57
CA LEU A 75 2.00 -1.92 1.67
C LEU A 75 3.36 -1.25 1.84
N VAL A 76 4.22 -1.81 2.71
CA VAL A 76 5.57 -1.29 2.94
C VAL A 76 6.43 -1.37 1.68
N ASP A 77 6.36 -2.49 0.94
CA ASP A 77 7.01 -2.64 -0.37
C ASP A 77 6.57 -1.54 -1.35
N ARG A 78 5.26 -1.25 -1.38
CA ARG A 78 4.69 -0.18 -2.21
C ARG A 78 5.18 1.21 -1.81
N MET A 79 5.30 1.48 -0.51
CA MET A 79 5.83 2.75 -0.01
C MET A 79 7.27 2.96 -0.47
N PHE A 80 8.15 1.97 -0.28
CA PHE A 80 9.53 2.06 -0.76
C PHE A 80 9.60 2.22 -2.28
N HIS A 81 8.76 1.50 -3.00
CA HIS A 81 8.71 1.60 -4.44
C HIS A 81 8.31 3.02 -4.90
N LEU A 82 7.25 3.59 -4.32
CA LEU A 82 6.82 4.96 -4.65
C LEU A 82 7.91 5.98 -4.36
N HIS A 83 8.54 5.87 -3.19
CA HIS A 83 9.61 6.76 -2.77
C HIS A 83 10.77 6.75 -3.78
N SER A 84 11.24 5.54 -4.15
CA SER A 84 12.33 5.39 -5.11
C SER A 84 11.98 5.93 -6.50
N LEU A 85 10.75 5.71 -6.98
CA LEU A 85 10.31 6.30 -8.26
C LEU A 85 10.33 7.82 -8.21
N GLY A 86 9.90 8.40 -7.08
CA GLY A 86 9.90 9.84 -6.87
C GLY A 86 11.28 10.46 -6.84
N VAL A 87 12.23 9.85 -6.12
CA VAL A 87 13.61 10.35 -6.00
C VAL A 87 14.36 10.30 -7.34
N ASN A 88 14.10 9.27 -8.15
CA ASN A 88 14.81 9.04 -9.41
C ASN A 88 14.06 9.58 -10.65
N ASP A 89 12.83 10.05 -10.49
CA ASP A 89 11.90 10.39 -11.58
C ASP A 89 11.70 9.25 -12.60
N ASP A 90 11.70 8.00 -12.12
CA ASP A 90 11.73 6.78 -12.92
C ASP A 90 10.33 6.32 -13.43
N PHE A 91 9.30 7.17 -13.33
CA PHE A 91 7.91 6.76 -13.57
C PHE A 91 7.66 6.16 -14.96
N HIS A 92 8.23 6.75 -16.01
CA HIS A 92 8.08 6.22 -17.38
C HIS A 92 8.84 4.90 -17.57
N ALA A 93 10.07 4.81 -17.06
CA ALA A 93 10.87 3.60 -17.13
C ALA A 93 10.18 2.43 -16.38
N PHE A 94 9.56 2.75 -15.24
CA PHE A 94 8.75 1.81 -14.48
C PHE A 94 7.46 1.40 -15.21
N ASP A 95 6.77 2.33 -15.88
CA ASP A 95 5.58 2.00 -16.68
C ASP A 95 5.92 0.98 -17.77
N ASP A 96 6.96 1.25 -18.56
CA ASP A 96 7.42 0.35 -19.62
C ASP A 96 7.86 -1.01 -19.07
N TRP A 97 8.66 -1.03 -18.00
CA TRP A 97 9.10 -2.26 -17.36
C TRP A 97 7.92 -3.06 -16.80
N SER A 98 7.00 -2.39 -16.09
CA SER A 98 5.86 -3.06 -15.44
C SER A 98 4.90 -3.64 -16.47
N PHE A 99 4.61 -2.90 -17.54
CA PHE A 99 3.81 -3.38 -18.66
C PHE A 99 4.47 -4.59 -19.34
N PHE A 100 5.77 -4.53 -19.59
CA PHE A 100 6.51 -5.64 -20.20
C PHE A 100 6.55 -6.90 -19.34
N GLU A 101 6.79 -6.77 -18.03
CA GLU A 101 6.79 -7.92 -17.12
C GLU A 101 5.38 -8.53 -16.95
N GLN A 102 4.33 -7.70 -16.87
CA GLN A 102 2.95 -8.19 -16.86
C GLN A 102 2.62 -8.98 -18.13
N TYR A 103 3.00 -8.46 -19.30
CA TYR A 103 2.84 -9.16 -20.56
C TYR A 103 3.59 -10.50 -20.56
N LYS A 104 4.85 -10.54 -20.12
CA LYS A 104 5.63 -11.78 -20.04
C LYS A 104 4.96 -12.82 -19.15
N SER A 105 4.45 -12.41 -17.99
CA SER A 105 3.72 -13.30 -17.08
C SER A 105 2.45 -13.85 -17.72
N GLN A 106 1.63 -13.00 -18.34
CA GLN A 106 0.41 -13.42 -19.04
C GLN A 106 0.73 -14.34 -20.22
N ASN A 107 1.73 -14.00 -21.03
CA ASN A 107 2.12 -14.78 -22.19
C ASN A 107 2.65 -16.16 -21.79
N ARG A 108 3.39 -16.26 -20.67
CA ARG A 108 3.83 -17.56 -20.13
C ARG A 108 2.66 -18.48 -19.78
N VAL A 109 1.61 -17.94 -19.16
CA VAL A 109 0.40 -18.72 -18.85
C VAL A 109 -0.33 -19.12 -20.13
N LYS A 110 -0.43 -18.20 -21.09
CA LYS A 110 -1.12 -18.43 -22.37
C LYS A 110 -0.43 -19.43 -23.27
N SER A 111 0.90 -19.46 -23.25
CA SER A 111 1.72 -20.38 -24.06
C SER A 111 1.93 -21.74 -23.39
N ASP A 112 1.32 -21.99 -22.24
CA ASP A 112 1.43 -23.28 -21.56
C ASP A 112 0.50 -24.30 -22.22
N ASP A 113 1.09 -25.31 -22.87
CA ASP A 113 0.34 -26.36 -23.58
C ASP A 113 -0.60 -27.14 -22.66
N LEU A 114 -0.29 -27.25 -21.36
CA LEU A 114 -1.16 -27.93 -20.38
C LEU A 114 -2.41 -27.12 -20.04
N PHE A 115 -2.37 -25.79 -20.23
CA PHE A 115 -3.41 -24.86 -19.80
C PHE A 115 -3.99 -23.99 -20.92
N LYS A 116 -3.71 -24.33 -22.19
CA LYS A 116 -4.08 -23.48 -23.34
C LYS A 116 -5.59 -23.22 -23.41
N ASP A 117 -6.41 -24.21 -23.05
CA ASP A 117 -7.86 -24.14 -23.16
C ASP A 117 -8.48 -23.39 -21.97
N GLN A 118 -7.71 -23.15 -20.91
CA GLN A 118 -8.09 -22.36 -19.73
C GLN A 118 -7.69 -20.88 -19.90
N ALA A 119 -6.71 -20.58 -20.74
CA ALA A 119 -6.20 -19.22 -20.99
C ALA A 119 -6.90 -18.50 -22.15
N VAL A 120 -8.24 -18.58 -22.21
CA VAL A 120 -9.06 -18.15 -23.36
C VAL A 120 -9.97 -16.92 -23.10
N GLY A 121 -9.88 -16.32 -21.91
CA GLY A 121 -10.67 -15.15 -21.51
C GLY A 121 -10.23 -13.81 -22.13
N TRP A 122 -11.08 -12.79 -21.97
CA TRP A 122 -10.80 -11.41 -22.42
C TRP A 122 -9.56 -10.82 -21.73
N GLU A 123 -9.21 -11.32 -20.55
CA GLU A 123 -8.01 -10.98 -19.77
C GLU A 123 -6.70 -11.37 -20.50
N TYR A 124 -6.77 -12.29 -21.47
CA TYR A 124 -5.65 -12.74 -22.30
C TYR A 124 -5.66 -12.13 -23.71
N GLN A 125 -6.63 -11.24 -23.99
CA GLN A 125 -6.70 -10.48 -25.23
C GLN A 125 -5.92 -9.18 -25.07
N ILE A 126 -5.00 -8.95 -26.02
CA ILE A 126 -4.22 -7.72 -26.10
C ILE A 126 -4.73 -6.89 -27.28
N SER A 127 -4.96 -5.60 -27.03
CA SER A 127 -5.35 -4.63 -28.07
C SER A 127 -4.23 -4.40 -29.09
N GLU A 128 -4.56 -3.84 -30.25
CA GLU A 128 -3.55 -3.50 -31.27
C GLU A 128 -2.53 -2.48 -30.76
N GLU A 129 -2.96 -1.52 -29.94
CA GLU A 129 -2.07 -0.55 -29.29
C GLU A 129 -1.07 -1.24 -28.34
N GLN A 130 -1.55 -2.18 -27.52
CA GLN A 130 -0.70 -2.97 -26.65
C GLN A 130 0.28 -3.85 -27.44
N LYS A 131 -0.15 -4.48 -28.55
CA LYS A 131 0.74 -5.24 -29.43
C LYS A 131 1.85 -4.36 -30.02
N ALA A 132 1.50 -3.17 -30.49
CA ALA A 132 2.48 -2.22 -31.02
C ALA A 132 3.50 -1.81 -29.94
N ARG A 133 3.02 -1.51 -28.72
CA ARG A 133 3.88 -1.20 -27.57
C ARG A 133 4.80 -2.36 -27.21
N ILE A 134 4.29 -3.59 -27.12
CA ILE A 134 5.08 -4.80 -26.84
C ILE A 134 6.17 -4.97 -27.90
N LYS A 135 5.83 -4.88 -29.20
CA LYS A 135 6.79 -5.02 -30.30
C LYS A 135 7.92 -3.99 -30.22
N ALA A 136 7.62 -2.76 -29.77
CA ALA A 136 8.62 -1.73 -29.54
C ALA A 136 9.53 -2.10 -28.35
N LEU A 137 8.95 -2.55 -27.23
CA LEU A 137 9.67 -2.95 -26.02
C LEU A 137 10.49 -4.24 -26.21
N GLU A 138 10.08 -5.16 -27.08
CA GLU A 138 10.88 -6.35 -27.41
C GLU A 138 12.18 -6.00 -28.13
N LYS A 139 12.15 -4.96 -28.97
CA LYS A 139 13.35 -4.42 -29.63
C LYS A 139 14.23 -3.65 -28.65
N ASN A 140 13.61 -2.88 -27.75
CA ASN A 140 14.29 -2.05 -26.75
C ASN A 140 13.80 -2.44 -25.35
N LYS A 141 14.36 -3.54 -24.82
CA LYS A 141 13.90 -4.11 -23.54
C LYS A 141 14.11 -3.12 -22.39
N PRO A 142 13.08 -2.91 -21.53
CA PRO A 142 13.24 -2.09 -20.34
C PRO A 142 14.36 -2.61 -19.44
N THR A 143 15.25 -1.72 -19.02
CA THR A 143 16.40 -2.03 -18.16
C THR A 143 16.19 -1.63 -16.71
N TRP A 144 15.05 -0.98 -16.40
CA TRP A 144 14.69 -0.57 -15.06
C TRP A 144 14.69 -1.78 -14.11
N ARG A 145 15.19 -1.59 -12.89
CA ARG A 145 15.29 -2.64 -11.88
C ARG A 145 14.56 -2.21 -10.63
N ARG A 146 13.78 -3.14 -10.08
CA ARG A 146 13.13 -2.92 -8.79
C ARG A 146 14.19 -2.61 -7.73
N PRO A 147 14.08 -1.50 -7.00
CA PRO A 147 15.01 -1.18 -5.93
C PRO A 147 14.88 -2.20 -4.79
N ARG A 148 15.98 -2.47 -4.07
CA ARG A 148 15.93 -3.32 -2.88
C ARG A 148 15.29 -2.52 -1.75
N ALA A 149 14.30 -3.12 -1.07
CA ALA A 149 13.56 -2.47 0.01
C ALA A 149 14.47 -1.94 1.13
N GLU A 150 15.52 -2.70 1.48
CA GLU A 150 16.50 -2.29 2.49
C GLU A 150 17.28 -1.02 2.08
N ASP A 151 17.72 -0.95 0.82
CA ASP A 151 18.46 0.20 0.29
C ASP A 151 17.58 1.46 0.34
N VAL A 152 16.32 1.35 -0.12
CA VAL A 152 15.38 2.48 -0.09
C VAL A 152 15.11 2.92 1.35
N ALA A 153 14.91 1.99 2.28
CA ALA A 153 14.70 2.32 3.68
C ALA A 153 15.90 3.06 4.30
N LYS A 154 17.11 2.69 3.89
CA LYS A 154 18.35 3.36 4.29
C LYS A 154 18.42 4.77 3.70
N ASP A 155 18.09 4.94 2.43
CA ASP A 155 18.08 6.25 1.75
C ASP A 155 17.05 7.20 2.38
N MET A 156 15.90 6.68 2.83
CA MET A 156 14.90 7.43 3.59
C MET A 156 15.36 7.83 5.01
N GLY A 157 16.47 7.26 5.51
CA GLY A 157 16.85 7.35 6.92
C GLY A 157 15.87 6.61 7.85
N MET A 158 15.13 5.64 7.32
CA MET A 158 14.04 4.92 7.99
C MET A 158 14.25 3.40 7.97
N GLU A 159 15.48 2.92 8.19
CA GLU A 159 15.81 1.49 8.21
C GLU A 159 14.90 0.67 9.14
N PHE A 160 14.36 1.28 10.20
CA PHE A 160 13.43 0.65 11.11
C PHE A 160 12.14 0.19 10.39
N LEU A 161 11.68 0.88 9.35
CA LEU A 161 10.53 0.47 8.54
C LEU A 161 10.83 -0.81 7.76
N TYR A 162 12.07 -1.00 7.30
CA TYR A 162 12.48 -2.26 6.70
C TYR A 162 12.53 -3.37 7.75
N LYS A 163 13.28 -3.18 8.83
CA LYS A 163 13.49 -4.22 9.86
C LYS A 163 12.16 -4.69 10.49
N TYR A 164 11.32 -3.76 10.91
CA TYR A 164 10.09 -4.08 11.65
C TYR A 164 8.83 -4.18 10.77
N GLY A 165 8.77 -3.46 9.65
CA GLY A 165 7.60 -3.45 8.77
C GLY A 165 7.71 -4.42 7.60
N TYR A 166 8.92 -4.69 7.10
CA TYR A 166 9.13 -5.51 5.91
C TYR A 166 9.73 -6.88 6.22
N ASP A 167 10.89 -6.92 6.88
CA ASP A 167 11.65 -8.14 7.14
C ASP A 167 10.92 -9.01 8.17
N TYR A 168 10.57 -8.42 9.33
CA TYR A 168 9.72 -9.11 10.31
C TYR A 168 8.40 -9.59 9.69
N ALA A 169 7.73 -8.75 8.90
CA ALA A 169 6.48 -9.16 8.27
C ALA A 169 6.65 -10.28 7.23
N SER A 170 7.86 -10.48 6.71
CA SER A 170 8.17 -11.57 5.76
C SER A 170 8.19 -12.95 6.44
N THR A 171 8.29 -13.03 7.77
CA THR A 171 8.10 -14.30 8.50
C THR A 171 6.67 -14.82 8.40
N HIS A 172 5.71 -13.96 8.02
CA HIS A 172 4.33 -14.35 7.75
C HIS A 172 4.09 -14.73 6.28
N VAL A 173 4.99 -14.35 5.37
CA VAL A 173 4.90 -14.68 3.94
C VAL A 173 5.50 -16.05 3.65
N HIS A 174 6.66 -16.33 4.24
CA HIS A 174 7.36 -17.59 4.05
C HIS A 174 6.90 -18.62 5.10
N PRO A 175 6.75 -19.91 4.73
CA PRO A 175 6.47 -20.96 5.70
C PRO A 175 7.57 -21.02 6.77
N MET A 176 7.18 -20.82 8.03
CA MET A 176 8.00 -21.05 9.22
C MET A 176 7.54 -22.33 9.90
N ALA A 177 8.43 -23.00 10.64
CA ALA A 177 8.13 -24.28 11.28
C ALA A 177 6.95 -24.22 12.27
N ASN A 178 6.69 -23.04 12.84
CA ASN A 178 5.59 -22.79 13.77
C ASN A 178 4.42 -22.00 13.14
N ASN A 179 4.43 -21.79 11.81
CA ASN A 179 3.27 -21.20 11.13
C ASN A 179 2.07 -22.13 11.33
N GLY A 180 0.97 -21.58 11.84
CA GLY A 180 -0.25 -22.32 12.13
C GLY A 180 -0.46 -22.71 13.59
N GLU A 181 0.47 -22.47 14.52
CA GLU A 181 0.24 -22.73 15.96
C GLU A 181 -0.99 -21.98 16.49
N LYS A 182 -1.12 -20.71 16.10
CA LYS A 182 -2.27 -19.88 16.47
C LYS A 182 -3.57 -20.39 15.84
N ASP A 183 -3.50 -20.87 14.60
CA ASP A 183 -4.65 -21.36 13.85
C ASP A 183 -5.11 -22.71 14.43
N PHE A 184 -4.17 -23.60 14.73
CA PHE A 184 -4.41 -24.87 15.41
C PHE A 184 -5.13 -24.64 16.74
N TYR A 185 -4.63 -23.73 17.59
CA TYR A 185 -5.33 -23.40 18.83
C TYR A 185 -6.70 -22.76 18.56
N ALA A 186 -6.81 -21.84 17.59
CA ALA A 186 -8.07 -21.19 17.26
C ALA A 186 -9.15 -22.19 16.82
N ILE A 187 -8.77 -23.26 16.11
CA ILE A 187 -9.65 -24.33 15.65
C ILE A 187 -9.98 -25.32 16.78
N THR A 188 -8.96 -25.80 17.50
CA THR A 188 -9.11 -26.93 18.43
C THR A 188 -9.55 -26.52 19.83
N LYS A 189 -9.23 -25.29 20.27
CA LYS A 189 -9.47 -24.76 21.62
C LYS A 189 -8.89 -25.63 22.76
N LEU A 190 -7.95 -26.54 22.45
CA LEU A 190 -7.34 -27.45 23.42
C LEU A 190 -6.58 -26.68 24.49
N GLN A 191 -6.71 -27.13 25.74
CA GLN A 191 -6.04 -26.52 26.89
C GLN A 191 -4.70 -27.21 27.20
N PRO A 192 -3.71 -26.47 27.72
CA PRO A 192 -3.75 -25.04 28.05
C PRO A 192 -3.61 -24.14 26.81
N SER A 193 -4.29 -22.99 26.81
CA SER A 193 -4.08 -21.95 25.81
C SER A 193 -2.62 -21.51 25.75
N PRO A 194 -1.96 -21.58 24.58
CA PRO A 194 -0.68 -20.90 24.39
C PRO A 194 -0.85 -19.39 24.60
N ARG A 195 0.21 -18.73 25.05
CA ARG A 195 0.25 -17.27 25.17
C ARG A 195 0.71 -16.68 23.84
N PHE A 196 -0.15 -15.92 23.18
CA PHE A 196 0.20 -15.19 21.96
C PHE A 196 0.43 -13.71 22.27
N PRO A 197 1.48 -13.08 21.71
CA PRO A 197 1.70 -11.64 21.87
C PRO A 197 0.61 -10.84 21.15
N SER A 198 0.32 -9.64 21.65
CA SER A 198 -0.55 -8.69 20.95
C SER A 198 0.04 -8.35 19.58
N GLN A 199 -0.82 -8.23 18.58
CA GLN A 199 -0.45 -7.95 17.20
C GLN A 199 -0.95 -6.59 16.73
N ILE A 200 -1.45 -5.75 17.65
CA ILE A 200 -2.06 -4.44 17.34
C ILE A 200 -1.12 -3.51 16.56
N THR A 201 0.18 -3.73 16.67
CA THR A 201 1.22 -3.06 15.90
C THR A 201 0.96 -3.12 14.38
N VAL A 202 0.42 -4.23 13.84
CA VAL A 202 0.14 -4.32 12.40
C VAL A 202 -0.86 -3.26 11.95
N ILE A 203 -1.86 -2.94 12.77
CA ILE A 203 -2.84 -1.89 12.48
C ILE A 203 -2.17 -0.53 12.52
N SER A 204 -1.50 -0.22 13.65
CA SER A 204 -0.84 1.08 13.85
C SER A 204 0.17 1.37 12.74
N ASN A 205 1.00 0.39 12.40
CA ASN A 205 2.00 0.53 11.34
C ASN A 205 1.36 0.62 9.96
N THR A 206 0.24 -0.06 9.70
CA THR A 206 -0.46 0.07 8.41
C THR A 206 -0.99 1.49 8.22
N ILE A 207 -1.56 2.11 9.26
CA ILE A 207 -1.98 3.52 9.20
C ILE A 207 -0.76 4.41 8.92
N LEU A 208 0.33 4.23 9.66
CA LEU A 208 1.56 5.00 9.44
C LEU A 208 2.05 4.89 7.99
N THR A 209 2.20 3.67 7.46
CA THR A 209 2.65 3.44 6.08
C THR A 209 1.68 4.07 5.08
N SER A 210 0.36 3.98 5.29
CA SER A 210 -0.63 4.66 4.44
C SER A 210 -0.46 6.18 4.45
N THR A 211 -0.16 6.80 5.60
CA THR A 211 0.12 8.24 5.65
C THR A 211 1.42 8.62 4.95
N LEU A 212 2.46 7.77 5.01
CA LEU A 212 3.72 7.99 4.29
C LEU A 212 3.51 7.92 2.78
N ILE A 213 2.76 6.94 2.29
CA ILE A 213 2.42 6.83 0.88
C ILE A 213 1.61 8.03 0.41
N LEU A 214 0.60 8.46 1.19
CA LEU A 214 -0.20 9.62 0.83
C LEU A 214 0.67 10.88 0.75
N GLN A 215 1.53 11.12 1.74
CA GLN A 215 2.45 12.25 1.73
C GLN A 215 3.39 12.22 0.52
N ASP A 216 4.06 11.11 0.26
CA ASP A 216 4.99 10.99 -0.87
C ASP A 216 4.25 11.16 -2.21
N SER A 217 3.02 10.66 -2.30
CA SER A 217 2.18 10.85 -3.49
C SER A 217 1.88 12.33 -3.74
N LEU A 218 1.48 13.07 -2.70
CA LEU A 218 1.20 14.50 -2.79
C LEU A 218 2.45 15.29 -3.18
N ASN A 219 3.59 14.98 -2.55
CA ASN A 219 4.87 15.63 -2.81
C ASN A 219 5.39 15.39 -4.23
N GLN A 220 5.17 14.20 -4.78
CA GLN A 220 5.70 13.80 -6.09
C GLN A 220 4.76 14.12 -7.25
N SER A 221 3.47 14.31 -6.99
CA SER A 221 2.50 14.67 -8.04
C SER A 221 2.82 16.05 -8.63
N SER A 222 2.36 16.30 -9.86
CA SER A 222 2.49 17.63 -10.49
C SER A 222 1.42 18.64 -10.03
N PHE A 223 0.57 18.26 -9.08
CA PHE A 223 -0.55 19.07 -8.60
C PHE A 223 -0.14 19.97 -7.44
N SER A 224 -0.76 21.15 -7.36
CA SER A 224 -0.61 22.06 -6.22
C SER A 224 -1.63 21.74 -5.13
N TRP A 225 -1.22 20.94 -4.15
CA TRP A 225 -2.07 20.55 -3.02
C TRP A 225 -2.12 21.63 -1.94
N ARG A 226 -3.23 21.66 -1.19
CA ARG A 226 -3.42 22.61 -0.07
C ARG A 226 -2.79 22.07 1.21
N ARG A 227 -2.13 22.96 1.98
CA ARG A 227 -1.43 22.66 3.25
C ARG A 227 -2.23 21.78 4.22
N VAL A 228 -3.54 21.97 4.27
CA VAL A 228 -4.46 21.22 5.15
C VAL A 228 -4.37 19.69 5.00
N LEU A 229 -3.94 19.18 3.84
CA LEU A 229 -3.68 17.74 3.64
C LEU A 229 -2.49 17.25 4.48
N TRP A 230 -1.42 18.03 4.57
CA TRP A 230 -0.27 17.71 5.42
C TRP A 230 -0.63 17.89 6.91
N ASP A 231 -1.40 18.92 7.26
CA ASP A 231 -1.89 19.10 8.64
C ASP A 231 -2.69 17.85 9.08
N PHE A 232 -3.57 17.32 8.22
CA PHE A 232 -4.30 16.08 8.49
C PHE A 232 -3.39 14.86 8.63
N ILE A 233 -2.42 14.69 7.73
CA ILE A 233 -1.44 13.59 7.79
C ILE A 233 -0.66 13.63 9.11
N ASP A 234 -0.18 14.80 9.50
CA ASP A 234 0.58 15.00 10.73
C ASP A 234 -0.28 14.78 11.97
N ASP A 235 -1.54 15.21 11.96
CA ASP A 235 -2.48 14.95 13.05
C ASP A 235 -2.79 13.45 13.21
N VAL A 236 -2.96 12.71 12.10
CA VAL A 236 -3.12 11.24 12.16
C VAL A 236 -1.87 10.58 12.75
N ARG A 237 -0.67 11.05 12.40
CA ARG A 237 0.57 10.56 13.01
C ARG A 237 0.70 10.98 14.47
N GLY A 238 0.14 12.13 14.84
CA GLY A 238 -0.07 12.57 16.21
C GLY A 238 -0.79 11.51 17.01
N LEU A 239 -1.97 11.06 16.54
CA LEU A 239 -2.72 9.96 17.15
C LEU A 239 -1.85 8.71 17.40
N LEU A 240 -1.09 8.29 16.39
CA LEU A 240 -0.25 7.09 16.50
C LEU A 240 0.85 7.27 17.57
N ARG A 241 1.35 8.49 17.74
CA ARG A 241 2.45 8.81 18.65
C ARG A 241 2.00 9.03 20.08
N ASN A 242 0.86 9.68 20.32
CA ASN A 242 0.48 10.13 21.66
C ASN A 242 -1.03 10.07 21.94
N GLY A 243 -1.82 9.46 21.07
CA GLY A 243 -3.27 9.35 21.25
C GLY A 243 -4.06 10.63 20.94
N ASP A 244 -3.42 11.66 20.38
CA ASP A 244 -4.09 12.91 20.02
C ASP A 244 -5.10 12.73 18.87
N VAL A 245 -6.35 13.12 19.10
CA VAL A 245 -7.45 13.01 18.14
C VAL A 245 -7.65 14.27 17.29
N ASN A 246 -6.67 15.19 17.25
CA ASN A 246 -6.73 16.41 16.44
C ASN A 246 -7.02 16.16 14.95
N TYR A 247 -6.74 14.96 14.43
CA TYR A 247 -7.08 14.57 13.07
C TYR A 247 -8.57 14.74 12.75
N GLN A 248 -9.45 14.65 13.76
CA GLN A 248 -10.89 14.88 13.58
C GLN A 248 -11.18 16.32 13.16
N LYS A 249 -10.42 17.29 13.68
CA LYS A 249 -10.57 18.71 13.33
C LYS A 249 -10.06 18.99 11.92
N SER A 250 -8.86 18.51 11.57
CA SER A 250 -8.30 18.67 10.22
C SER A 250 -9.11 17.90 9.17
N PHE A 251 -9.63 16.71 9.51
CA PHE A 251 -10.61 16.00 8.69
C PHE A 251 -11.88 16.83 8.45
N GLY A 252 -12.45 17.42 9.50
CA GLY A 252 -13.61 18.31 9.37
C GLY A 252 -13.34 19.47 8.40
N LYS A 253 -12.17 20.14 8.53
CA LYS A 253 -11.76 21.20 7.59
C LYS A 253 -11.67 20.71 6.14
N LEU A 254 -11.07 19.55 5.90
CA LEU A 254 -11.00 18.93 4.57
C LEU A 254 -12.39 18.66 4.00
N THR A 255 -13.30 18.10 4.79
CA THR A 255 -14.67 17.81 4.33
C THR A 255 -15.43 19.08 3.95
N THR A 256 -15.27 20.18 4.70
CA THR A 256 -15.86 21.48 4.37
C THR A 256 -15.28 22.04 3.07
N LEU A 257 -13.95 22.09 2.95
CA LEU A 257 -13.29 22.58 1.74
C LEU A 257 -13.67 21.78 0.49
N PHE A 258 -13.76 20.46 0.62
CA PHE A 258 -14.14 19.59 -0.49
C PHE A 258 -15.58 19.85 -0.95
N LYS A 259 -16.51 20.09 0.00
CA LYS A 259 -17.90 20.44 -0.31
C LYS A 259 -18.06 21.83 -0.93
N GLU A 260 -17.32 22.82 -0.43
CA GLU A 260 -17.46 24.22 -0.84
C GLU A 260 -16.84 24.50 -2.21
N HIS A 261 -15.75 23.81 -2.56
CA HIS A 261 -14.96 24.11 -3.74
C HIS A 261 -15.06 23.06 -4.84
N ASP A 262 -15.88 22.02 -4.66
CA ASP A 262 -15.94 20.85 -5.54
C ASP A 262 -14.53 20.44 -5.98
N LEU A 263 -13.65 20.23 -4.99
CA LEU A 263 -12.26 19.83 -5.22
C LEU A 263 -12.17 18.40 -5.73
#